data_AF-A0A7L5ZJS7-F1
#
_entry.id   AF-A0A7L5ZJS7-F1
#
_cell.length_a   1.000
_cell.length_b   1.000
_cell.length_c   1.000
_cell.angle_alpha   90.00
_cell.angle_beta   90.00
_cell.angle_gamma   90.00
#
_symmetry.space_group_name_H-M   'P 1'
#
loop_
_entity.id
_entity.type
_entity.pdbx_description
1 polymer ?
#
loop_
_entity_poly.entity_id
_entity_poly.type
_entity_poly.pdbx_seq_one_letter_code
_entity_poly.pdbx_strand_id
1 'polypeptide(L)'
;MAAELVVAEGTRRSNMSRLRSWLGTSASGEAYLPEAYSGRIILNPLVDSDWRHIKVLSGPGLSALQVSTLIAILELVRGAPLADAAPGQWHWAEELRTDMASLLRDTGAVLARRARALDDVDVARWATNRALAAAPEDELLLVEKLRTEQLAGNRREVERLVQRITQQARSLGIDLAPATVRACQEAMEGRIRARA
;
A
#
# COMPACT_ATOMS: atom_id res chain seq x y z
N MET A 1 -22.86 -18.01 0.81
CA MET A 1 -22.93 -16.60 1.27
C MET A 1 -22.89 -16.44 2.80
N ALA A 2 -23.90 -16.83 3.60
CA ALA A 2 -23.82 -16.62 5.07
C ALA A 2 -22.82 -17.58 5.79
N ALA A 3 -22.73 -18.83 5.33
CA ALA A 3 -21.83 -19.83 5.92
C ALA A 3 -20.34 -19.52 5.68
N GLU A 4 -20.00 -18.88 4.55
CA GLU A 4 -18.62 -18.52 4.19
C GLU A 4 -18.06 -17.37 5.02
N LEU A 5 -18.94 -16.52 5.56
CA LEU A 5 -18.55 -15.43 6.46
C LEU A 5 -18.50 -15.88 7.93
N VAL A 6 -18.95 -17.09 8.25
CA VAL A 6 -19.05 -17.63 9.62
C VAL A 6 -19.84 -16.68 10.55
N VAL A 7 -20.84 -15.96 10.01
CA VAL A 7 -21.69 -15.04 10.78
C VAL A 7 -23.09 -15.63 10.91
N ALA A 8 -23.56 -15.77 12.15
CA ALA A 8 -24.93 -16.17 12.42
C ALA A 8 -25.93 -15.17 11.80
N GLU A 9 -27.03 -15.68 11.25
CA GLU A 9 -28.01 -14.87 10.50
C GLU A 9 -28.60 -13.71 11.34
N GLY A 10 -28.84 -13.92 12.64
CA GLY A 10 -29.28 -12.86 13.55
C GLY A 10 -28.24 -11.73 13.69
N THR A 11 -26.97 -12.08 13.84
CA THR A 11 -25.86 -11.12 13.89
C THR A 11 -25.73 -10.35 12.58
N ARG A 12 -25.87 -11.04 11.44
CA ARG A 12 -25.85 -10.40 10.11
C ARG A 12 -26.96 -9.35 10.00
N ARG A 13 -28.20 -9.68 10.37
CA ARG A 13 -29.34 -8.75 10.32
C ARG A 13 -29.14 -7.53 11.22
N SER A 14 -28.67 -7.75 12.46
CA SER A 14 -28.36 -6.67 13.39
C SER A 14 -27.26 -5.74 12.85
N ASN A 15 -26.19 -6.29 12.29
CA ASN A 15 -25.12 -5.50 11.66
C ASN A 15 -25.62 -4.71 10.46
N MET A 16 -26.45 -5.32 9.60
CA MET A 16 -27.04 -4.64 8.45
C MET A 16 -27.95 -3.49 8.88
N SER A 17 -28.81 -3.69 9.88
CA SER A 17 -29.66 -2.63 10.41
C SER A 17 -28.83 -1.46 10.95
N ARG A 18 -27.79 -1.73 11.76
CA ARG A 18 -26.88 -0.69 12.26
C ARG A 18 -26.14 0.04 11.15
N LEU A 19 -25.65 -0.69 10.14
CA LEU A 19 -24.93 -0.11 9.00
C LEU A 19 -25.85 0.80 8.17
N ARG A 20 -27.10 0.40 7.93
CA ARG A 20 -28.09 1.25 7.24
C ARG A 20 -28.36 2.54 7.98
N SER A 21 -28.56 2.48 9.29
CA SER A 21 -28.77 3.67 10.12
C SER A 21 -27.55 4.58 10.12
N TRP A 22 -26.34 4.03 10.16
CA TRP A 22 -25.11 4.82 10.12
C TRP A 22 -24.86 5.46 8.75
N LEU A 23 -25.08 4.74 7.65
CA LEU A 23 -24.92 5.26 6.29
C LEU A 23 -25.99 6.31 5.95
N GLY A 24 -27.23 6.08 6.35
CA GLY A 24 -28.35 6.99 6.08
C GLY A 24 -28.78 7.05 4.62
N THR A 25 -29.19 8.24 4.18
CA THR A 25 -29.72 8.51 2.84
C THR A 25 -28.98 9.65 2.16
N SER A 26 -28.98 9.64 0.83
CA SER A 26 -28.49 10.73 0.00
C SER A 26 -29.34 12.00 0.14
N ALA A 27 -28.87 13.11 -0.44
CA ALA A 27 -29.63 14.36 -0.50
C ALA A 27 -30.97 14.23 -1.26
N SER A 28 -31.11 13.25 -2.15
CA SER A 28 -32.37 12.94 -2.84
C SER A 28 -33.29 12.00 -2.04
N GLY A 29 -32.89 11.59 -0.84
CA GLY A 29 -33.65 10.68 0.03
C GLY A 29 -33.43 9.20 -0.27
N GLU A 30 -32.50 8.84 -1.16
CA GLU A 30 -32.20 7.44 -1.46
C GLU A 30 -31.30 6.80 -0.40
N ALA A 31 -31.64 5.61 0.09
CA ALA A 31 -30.80 4.89 1.04
C ALA A 31 -29.45 4.50 0.43
N TYR A 32 -28.35 4.77 1.15
CA TYR A 32 -27.00 4.34 0.74
C TYR A 32 -26.80 2.83 0.84
N LEU A 33 -27.59 2.17 1.68
CA LEU A 33 -27.69 0.71 1.74
C LEU A 33 -29.17 0.29 1.76
N PRO A 34 -29.78 0.06 0.59
CA PRO A 34 -31.17 -0.36 0.51
C PRO A 34 -31.47 -1.69 1.21
N GLU A 35 -32.76 -1.96 1.40
CA GLU A 35 -33.22 -3.27 1.84
C GLU A 35 -32.96 -4.32 0.75
N ALA A 36 -32.48 -5.49 1.16
CA ALA A 36 -32.02 -6.55 0.26
C ALA A 36 -33.17 -7.52 -0.09
N TYR A 37 -34.30 -7.00 -0.58
CA TYR A 37 -35.48 -7.82 -0.90
C TYR A 37 -35.21 -8.85 -2.02
N SER A 38 -34.20 -8.60 -2.86
CA SER A 38 -33.72 -9.51 -3.92
C SER A 38 -32.78 -10.60 -3.40
N GLY A 39 -32.48 -10.63 -2.10
CA GLY A 39 -31.47 -11.51 -1.49
C GLY A 39 -30.01 -11.08 -1.73
N ARG A 40 -29.77 -10.00 -2.49
CA ARG A 40 -28.44 -9.42 -2.71
C ARG A 40 -28.29 -8.10 -1.94
N ILE A 41 -27.15 -7.94 -1.28
CA ILE A 41 -26.78 -6.71 -0.56
C ILE A 41 -25.91 -5.89 -1.50
N ILE A 42 -26.37 -4.69 -1.85
CA ILE A 42 -25.70 -3.79 -2.78
C ILE A 42 -25.72 -2.40 -2.18
N LEU A 43 -24.57 -1.74 -2.13
CA LEU A 43 -24.47 -0.33 -1.75
C LEU A 43 -24.94 0.55 -2.91
N ASN A 44 -25.52 1.71 -2.59
CA ASN A 44 -25.82 2.73 -3.58
C ASN A 44 -24.53 3.14 -4.33
N PRO A 45 -24.57 3.38 -5.65
CA PRO A 45 -23.38 3.77 -6.43
C PRO A 45 -22.65 5.03 -5.94
N LEU A 46 -23.32 5.87 -5.15
CA LEU A 46 -22.72 7.05 -4.52
C LEU A 46 -21.80 6.71 -3.33
N VAL A 47 -21.83 5.48 -2.83
CA VAL A 47 -20.89 5.02 -1.80
C VAL A 47 -19.56 4.69 -2.47
N ASP A 48 -18.52 5.43 -2.08
CA ASP A 48 -17.18 5.28 -2.64
C ASP A 48 -16.14 4.88 -1.57
N SER A 49 -14.93 4.58 -2.02
CA SER A 49 -13.77 4.30 -1.18
C SER A 49 -12.51 4.86 -1.82
N ASP A 50 -11.52 5.18 -0.98
CA ASP A 50 -10.16 5.50 -1.43
C ASP A 50 -9.59 4.40 -2.35
N TRP A 51 -9.83 3.14 -2.04
CA TRP A 51 -9.39 2.03 -2.88
C TRP A 51 -10.02 2.03 -4.27
N ARG A 52 -11.32 2.29 -4.37
CA ARG A 52 -12.00 2.41 -5.67
C ARG A 52 -11.41 3.57 -6.48
N HIS A 53 -11.14 4.72 -5.86
CA HIS A 53 -10.44 5.83 -6.52
C HIS A 53 -9.05 5.41 -7.01
N ILE A 54 -8.26 4.73 -6.18
CA ILE A 54 -6.93 4.23 -6.55
C ILE A 54 -7.01 3.28 -7.76
N LYS A 55 -7.99 2.36 -7.79
CA LYS A 55 -8.20 1.44 -8.92
C LYS A 55 -8.53 2.18 -10.22
N VAL A 56 -9.33 3.24 -10.14
CA VAL A 56 -9.64 4.08 -11.31
C VAL A 56 -8.37 4.80 -11.81
N LEU A 57 -7.63 5.44 -10.90
CA LEU A 57 -6.40 6.18 -11.24
C LEU A 57 -5.31 5.26 -11.81
N SER A 58 -5.24 4.01 -11.34
CA SER A 58 -4.26 3.02 -11.79
C SER A 58 -4.67 2.18 -12.99
N GLY A 59 -5.91 2.34 -13.49
CA GLY A 59 -6.45 1.58 -14.62
C GLY A 59 -5.57 1.55 -15.88
N PRO A 60 -4.96 2.67 -16.31
CA PRO A 60 -4.04 2.69 -17.44
C PRO A 60 -2.71 1.93 -17.23
N GLY A 61 -2.40 1.52 -16.00
CA GLY A 61 -1.13 0.90 -15.61
C GLY A 61 -0.09 1.92 -15.15
N LEU A 62 0.63 1.60 -14.05
CA LEU A 62 1.51 2.55 -13.34
C LEU A 62 2.60 3.19 -14.20
N SER A 63 3.16 2.43 -15.14
CA SER A 63 4.20 2.91 -16.06
C SER A 63 3.71 3.99 -17.03
N ALA A 64 2.40 4.05 -17.32
CA ALA A 64 1.81 5.04 -18.22
C ALA A 64 1.27 6.29 -17.49
N LEU A 65 1.18 6.24 -16.15
CA LEU A 65 0.64 7.35 -15.37
C LEU A 65 1.56 8.56 -15.37
N GLN A 66 1.00 9.76 -15.23
CA GLN A 66 1.75 10.98 -14.98
C GLN A 66 2.22 11.03 -13.52
N VAL A 67 3.28 11.81 -13.25
CA VAL A 67 3.80 12.01 -11.87
C VAL A 67 2.71 12.51 -10.93
N SER A 68 1.88 13.47 -11.37
CA SER A 68 0.76 13.99 -10.58
C SER A 68 -0.27 12.92 -10.21
N THR A 69 -0.53 11.96 -11.09
CA THR A 69 -1.44 10.84 -10.80
C THR A 69 -0.84 9.88 -9.77
N LEU A 70 0.45 9.59 -9.85
CA LEU A 70 1.15 8.77 -8.84
C LEU A 70 1.13 9.44 -7.46
N ILE A 71 1.31 10.76 -7.43
CA ILE A 71 1.17 11.57 -6.19
C ILE A 71 -0.26 11.44 -5.64
N ALA A 72 -1.28 11.69 -6.47
CA ALA A 72 -2.67 11.60 -6.05
C ALA A 72 -3.05 10.21 -5.47
N ILE A 73 -2.50 9.13 -6.04
CA ILE A 73 -2.67 7.78 -5.49
C ILE A 73 -2.05 7.67 -4.09
N LEU A 74 -0.80 8.12 -3.92
CA LEU A 74 -0.10 8.02 -2.63
C LEU A 74 -0.68 8.95 -1.57
N GLU A 75 -1.27 10.09 -1.94
CA GLU A 75 -1.96 10.98 -0.99
C GLU A 75 -3.12 10.28 -0.27
N LEU A 76 -3.76 9.28 -0.89
CA LEU A 76 -4.84 8.50 -0.28
C LEU A 76 -4.35 7.51 0.80
N VAL A 77 -3.05 7.24 0.90
CA VAL A 77 -2.49 6.21 1.79
C VAL A 77 -2.45 6.65 3.24
N ARG A 78 -3.38 6.24 4.10
CA ARG A 78 -3.38 6.67 5.53
C ARG A 78 -2.58 5.77 6.46
N GLY A 79 -2.12 4.62 5.98
CA GLY A 79 -1.43 3.58 6.74
C GLY A 79 -1.56 2.24 6.03
N ALA A 80 -1.33 1.15 6.77
CA ALA A 80 -1.48 -0.19 6.21
C ALA A 80 -2.94 -0.45 5.80
N PRO A 81 -3.19 -1.15 4.68
CA PRO A 81 -4.53 -1.51 4.25
C PRO A 81 -5.31 -2.25 5.33
N LEU A 82 -6.50 -1.74 5.66
CA LEU A 82 -7.41 -2.36 6.63
C LEU A 82 -6.75 -2.64 8.01
N ALA A 83 -5.87 -1.73 8.46
CA ALA A 83 -5.09 -1.88 9.71
C ALA A 83 -5.95 -1.99 10.98
N ASP A 84 -7.18 -1.48 10.98
CA ASP A 84 -8.10 -1.57 12.12
C ASP A 84 -8.63 -2.99 12.38
N ALA A 85 -8.41 -3.91 11.43
CA ALA A 85 -8.75 -5.32 11.59
C ALA A 85 -7.49 -6.15 11.84
N ALA A 86 -7.50 -6.95 12.89
CA ALA A 86 -6.39 -7.81 13.24
C ALA A 86 -6.08 -8.82 12.11
N PRO A 87 -4.81 -9.23 11.94
CA PRO A 87 -4.44 -10.26 10.97
C PRO A 87 -5.29 -11.53 11.14
N GLY A 88 -5.84 -12.07 10.05
CA GLY A 88 -6.69 -13.25 10.06
C GLY A 88 -8.12 -13.02 10.56
N GLN A 89 -8.47 -11.84 11.10
CA GLN A 89 -9.84 -11.53 11.52
C GLN A 89 -10.82 -11.61 10.35
N TRP A 90 -10.38 -11.19 9.17
CA TRP A 90 -11.15 -11.23 7.92
C TRP A 90 -10.36 -11.97 6.86
N HIS A 91 -10.33 -13.31 6.93
CA HIS A 91 -9.59 -14.14 5.98
C HIS A 91 -9.92 -13.83 4.51
N TRP A 92 -11.19 -13.54 4.20
CA TRP A 92 -11.62 -13.18 2.84
C TRP A 92 -10.97 -11.87 2.33
N ALA A 93 -10.50 -11.00 3.23
CA ALA A 93 -9.90 -9.72 2.88
C ALA A 93 -8.38 -9.77 2.76
N GLU A 94 -7.72 -10.89 3.06
CA GLU A 94 -6.25 -10.99 3.02
C GLU A 94 -5.70 -10.82 1.61
N GLU A 95 -6.39 -11.36 0.59
CA GLU A 95 -6.07 -11.13 -0.82
C GLU A 95 -6.16 -9.63 -1.15
N LEU A 96 -7.26 -8.99 -0.73
CA LEU A 96 -7.47 -7.55 -0.95
C LEU A 96 -6.39 -6.70 -0.27
N ARG A 97 -5.97 -7.04 0.96
CA ARG A 97 -4.86 -6.36 1.65
C ARG A 97 -3.56 -6.49 0.87
N THR A 98 -3.28 -7.69 0.36
CA THR A 98 -2.07 -7.97 -0.42
C THR A 98 -2.06 -7.20 -1.73
N ASP A 99 -3.19 -7.13 -2.43
CA ASP A 99 -3.36 -6.34 -3.65
C ASP A 99 -3.16 -4.85 -3.40
N MET A 100 -3.78 -4.32 -2.34
CA MET A 100 -3.63 -2.93 -1.93
C MET A 100 -2.17 -2.59 -1.63
N ALA A 101 -1.51 -3.39 -0.79
CA ALA A 101 -0.11 -3.17 -0.43
C ALA A 101 0.81 -3.27 -1.66
N SER A 102 0.60 -4.26 -2.53
CA SER A 102 1.41 -4.45 -3.74
C SER A 102 1.28 -3.30 -4.73
N LEU A 103 0.06 -2.82 -4.99
CA LEU A 103 -0.17 -1.70 -5.89
C LEU A 103 0.45 -0.40 -5.35
N LEU A 104 0.33 -0.17 -4.04
CA LEU A 104 0.86 1.04 -3.39
C LEU A 104 2.40 0.99 -3.29
N ARG A 105 2.98 -0.19 -3.04
CA ARG A 105 4.41 -0.45 -3.17
C ARG A 105 4.91 -0.04 -4.55
N ASP A 106 4.27 -0.56 -5.60
CA ASP A 106 4.72 -0.27 -6.97
C ASP A 106 4.56 1.20 -7.35
N THR A 107 3.44 1.81 -6.95
CA THR A 107 3.23 3.26 -7.13
C THR A 107 4.38 4.06 -6.51
N GLY A 108 4.72 3.75 -5.26
CA GLY A 108 5.83 4.38 -4.53
C GLY A 108 7.17 4.18 -5.21
N ALA A 109 7.49 2.95 -5.63
CA ALA A 109 8.74 2.64 -6.29
C ALA A 109 8.86 3.35 -7.66
N VAL A 110 7.79 3.39 -8.46
CA VAL A 110 7.77 4.07 -9.76
C VAL A 110 7.97 5.58 -9.56
N LEU A 111 7.24 6.21 -8.63
CA LEU A 111 7.38 7.63 -8.38
C LEU A 111 8.78 7.98 -7.86
N ALA A 112 9.30 7.20 -6.90
CA ALA A 112 10.63 7.43 -6.34
C ALA A 112 11.73 7.32 -7.41
N ARG A 113 11.66 6.33 -8.31
CA ARG A 113 12.61 6.20 -9.43
C ARG A 113 12.56 7.40 -10.37
N ARG A 114 11.36 7.87 -10.72
CA ARG A 114 11.18 9.03 -11.61
C ARG A 114 11.68 10.32 -10.97
N ALA A 115 11.37 10.53 -9.70
CA ALA A 115 11.85 11.69 -8.95
C ALA A 115 13.37 11.70 -8.83
N ARG A 116 13.99 10.56 -8.48
CA ARG A 116 15.46 10.43 -8.46
C ARG A 116 16.12 10.66 -9.83
N ALA A 117 15.47 10.27 -10.92
CA ALA A 117 15.99 10.54 -12.27
C ALA A 117 16.01 12.03 -12.63
N LEU A 118 15.28 12.86 -11.88
CA LEU A 118 15.24 14.31 -11.98
C LEU A 118 15.96 15.01 -10.81
N ASP A 119 16.71 14.25 -10.00
CA ASP A 119 17.36 14.71 -8.76
C ASP A 119 16.40 15.34 -7.72
N ASP A 120 15.10 15.03 -7.81
CA ASP A 120 14.08 15.46 -6.85
C ASP A 120 14.05 14.49 -5.66
N VAL A 121 14.97 14.72 -4.72
CA VAL A 121 15.11 13.93 -3.49
C VAL A 121 13.87 14.02 -2.61
N ASP A 122 13.22 15.18 -2.55
CA ASP A 122 12.09 15.41 -1.64
C ASP A 122 10.87 14.60 -2.07
N VAL A 123 10.54 14.59 -3.36
CA VAL A 123 9.46 13.75 -3.89
C VAL A 123 9.80 12.27 -3.76
N ALA A 124 11.05 11.86 -4.01
CA ALA A 124 11.45 10.47 -3.85
C ALA A 124 11.33 9.98 -2.40
N ARG A 125 11.75 10.80 -1.44
CA ARG A 125 11.64 10.51 0.00
C ARG A 125 10.18 10.48 0.44
N TRP A 126 9.38 11.43 -0.01
CA TRP A 126 7.94 11.46 0.26
C TRP A 126 7.25 10.20 -0.27
N ALA A 127 7.51 9.83 -1.52
CA ALA A 127 6.91 8.67 -2.17
C ALA A 127 7.22 7.36 -1.45
N THR A 128 8.49 7.13 -1.12
CA THR A 128 8.92 5.92 -0.40
C THR A 128 8.35 5.86 1.02
N ASN A 129 8.33 6.97 1.75
CA ASN A 129 7.73 7.02 3.10
C ASN A 129 6.23 6.72 3.06
N ARG A 130 5.52 7.30 2.09
CA ARG A 130 4.07 7.12 1.95
C ARG A 130 3.73 5.68 1.57
N ALA A 131 4.46 5.09 0.63
CA ALA A 131 4.27 3.69 0.27
C ALA A 131 4.67 2.72 1.41
N LEU A 132 5.72 3.02 2.18
CA LEU A 132 6.11 2.21 3.36
C LEU A 132 5.06 2.25 4.48
N ALA A 133 4.21 3.29 4.52
CA ALA A 133 3.07 3.29 5.42
C ALA A 133 2.02 2.23 5.03
N ALA A 134 1.84 1.97 3.72
CA ALA A 134 0.94 0.94 3.21
C ALA A 134 1.55 -0.48 3.23
N ALA A 135 2.84 -0.59 2.90
CA ALA A 135 3.59 -1.84 2.86
C ALA A 135 4.82 -1.74 3.79
N PRO A 136 4.62 -1.86 5.12
CA PRO A 136 5.70 -1.79 6.07
C PRO A 136 6.78 -2.83 5.78
N GLU A 137 8.03 -2.44 5.94
CA GLU A 137 9.19 -3.32 5.77
C GLU A 137 9.34 -3.96 4.37
N ASP A 138 8.63 -3.45 3.35
CA ASP A 138 8.79 -3.93 1.99
C ASP A 138 10.22 -3.69 1.48
N GLU A 139 10.89 -4.77 1.08
CA GLU A 139 12.30 -4.77 0.70
C GLU A 139 12.58 -3.82 -0.47
N LEU A 140 11.67 -3.77 -1.47
CA LEU A 140 11.84 -2.91 -2.64
C LEU A 140 11.80 -1.44 -2.25
N LEU A 141 10.82 -1.05 -1.43
CA LEU A 141 10.70 0.34 -0.96
C LEU A 141 11.86 0.76 -0.06
N LEU A 142 12.35 -0.13 0.79
CA LEU A 142 13.54 0.14 1.61
C LEU A 142 14.78 0.38 0.73
N VAL A 143 14.94 -0.36 -0.37
CA VAL A 143 16.01 -0.14 -1.36
C VAL A 143 15.83 1.18 -2.12
N GLU A 144 14.61 1.53 -2.54
CA GLU A 144 14.37 2.83 -3.19
C GLU A 144 14.64 4.00 -2.24
N LYS A 145 14.32 3.85 -0.95
CA LYS A 145 14.65 4.84 0.08
C LYS A 145 16.16 4.93 0.29
N LEU A 146 16.87 3.81 0.38
CA LEU A 146 18.33 3.75 0.46
C LEU A 146 18.99 4.54 -0.68
N ARG A 147 18.56 4.28 -1.92
CA ARG A 147 19.05 4.99 -3.11
C ARG A 147 18.76 6.48 -3.08
N THR A 148 17.60 6.87 -2.55
CA THR A 148 17.23 8.28 -2.38
C THR A 148 18.17 8.98 -1.41
N GLU A 149 18.46 8.36 -0.27
CA GLU A 149 19.36 8.95 0.74
C GLU A 149 20.82 8.95 0.31
N GLN A 150 21.22 7.96 -0.50
CA GLN A 150 22.53 7.94 -1.14
C GLN A 150 22.68 9.12 -2.11
N LEU A 151 21.68 9.38 -2.95
CA LEU A 151 21.66 10.55 -3.86
C LEU A 151 21.72 11.86 -3.07
N ALA A 152 21.03 11.93 -1.92
CA ALA A 152 21.04 13.09 -1.03
C ALA A 152 22.35 13.27 -0.23
N GLY A 153 23.30 12.33 -0.30
CA GLY A 153 24.52 12.34 0.50
C GLY A 153 24.30 12.09 2.00
N ASN A 154 23.14 11.56 2.39
CA ASN A 154 22.77 11.34 3.79
C ASN A 154 23.36 10.02 4.32
N ARG A 155 24.68 10.01 4.54
CA ARG A 155 25.43 8.81 4.95
C ARG A 155 24.89 8.12 6.20
N ARG A 156 24.44 8.90 7.20
CA ARG A 156 23.89 8.35 8.45
C ARG A 156 22.62 7.53 8.20
N GLU A 157 21.72 8.04 7.37
CA GLU A 157 20.48 7.33 7.06
C GLU A 157 20.73 6.13 6.16
N VAL A 158 21.68 6.23 5.23
CA VAL A 158 22.16 5.09 4.42
C VAL A 158 22.63 3.93 5.31
N GLU A 159 23.53 4.20 6.26
CA GLU A 159 24.04 3.18 7.20
C GLU A 159 22.89 2.55 8.01
N ARG A 160 21.95 3.37 8.48
CA ARG A 160 20.78 2.92 9.23
C ARG A 160 19.87 2.00 8.39
N LEU A 161 19.64 2.35 7.13
CA LEU A 161 18.79 1.57 6.22
C LEU A 161 19.43 0.22 5.86
N VAL A 162 20.74 0.18 5.60
CA VAL A 162 21.45 -1.08 5.35
C VAL A 162 21.39 -2.00 6.56
N GLN A 163 21.58 -1.47 7.77
CA GLN A 163 21.43 -2.24 9.00
C GLN A 163 20.01 -2.77 9.18
N ARG A 164 18.99 -1.94 8.93
CA ARG A 164 17.58 -2.36 9.01
C ARG A 164 17.27 -3.50 8.03
N ILE A 165 17.61 -3.34 6.75
CA ILE A 165 17.36 -4.33 5.69
C ILE A 165 18.01 -5.67 6.04
N THR A 166 19.30 -5.65 6.43
CA THR A 166 20.04 -6.87 6.76
C THR A 166 19.55 -7.53 8.05
N GLN A 167 19.18 -6.75 9.06
CA GLN A 167 18.62 -7.29 10.30
C GLN A 167 17.25 -7.93 10.07
N GLN A 168 16.40 -7.31 9.25
CA GLN A 168 15.09 -7.83 8.91
C GLN A 168 15.19 -9.20 8.22
N ALA A 169 16.01 -9.32 7.18
CA ALA A 169 16.21 -10.59 6.47
C ALA A 169 16.67 -11.71 7.41
N ARG A 170 17.62 -11.40 8.32
CA ARG A 170 18.07 -12.35 9.35
C ARG A 170 16.94 -12.76 10.30
N SER A 171 16.13 -11.80 10.76
CA SER A 171 15.02 -12.08 11.67
C SER A 171 13.93 -12.96 11.04
N LEU A 172 13.73 -12.83 9.73
CA LEU A 172 12.78 -13.63 8.96
C LEU A 172 13.38 -14.97 8.52
N GLY A 173 14.70 -15.17 8.65
CA GLY A 173 15.39 -16.36 8.17
C GLY A 173 15.38 -16.49 6.64
N ILE A 174 15.34 -15.36 5.92
CA ILE A 174 15.30 -15.32 4.46
C ILE A 174 16.54 -14.66 3.88
N ASP A 175 16.85 -15.02 2.63
CA ASP A 175 17.88 -14.34 1.86
C ASP A 175 17.34 -13.04 1.24
N LEU A 176 18.20 -12.02 1.21
CA LEU A 176 17.92 -10.79 0.47
C LEU A 176 17.93 -11.05 -1.03
N ALA A 177 17.11 -10.31 -1.78
CA ALA A 177 17.17 -10.34 -3.22
C ALA A 177 18.58 -9.92 -3.70
N PRO A 178 19.12 -10.53 -4.78
CA PRO A 178 20.45 -10.18 -5.28
C PRO A 178 20.61 -8.68 -5.62
N ALA A 179 19.54 -8.02 -6.05
CA ALA A 179 19.53 -6.59 -6.32
C ALA A 179 19.66 -5.74 -5.04
N THR A 180 19.06 -6.19 -3.94
CA THR A 180 19.15 -5.53 -2.63
C THR A 180 20.54 -5.64 -2.04
N VAL A 181 21.16 -6.82 -2.17
CA VAL A 181 22.57 -7.01 -1.76
C VAL A 181 23.49 -6.05 -2.50
N ARG A 182 23.34 -5.93 -3.83
CA ARG A 182 24.11 -4.97 -4.63
C ARG A 182 23.88 -3.53 -4.19
N ALA A 183 22.63 -3.13 -3.99
CA ALA A 183 22.30 -1.78 -3.52
C ALA A 183 22.93 -1.45 -2.15
N CYS A 184 22.92 -2.40 -1.22
CA CYS A 184 23.57 -2.22 0.09
C CYS A 184 25.09 -2.11 -0.04
N GLN A 185 25.73 -2.91 -0.89
CA GLN A 185 27.17 -2.84 -1.15
C GLN A 185 27.56 -1.52 -1.79
N GLU A 186 26.86 -1.11 -2.85
CA GLU A 186 27.05 0.18 -3.54
C GLU A 186 26.96 1.35 -2.56
N ALA A 187 25.95 1.33 -1.68
CA ALA A 187 25.70 2.40 -0.73
C ALA A 187 26.77 2.52 0.37
N MET A 188 27.34 1.39 0.81
CA MET A 188 28.36 1.36 1.86
C MET A 188 29.79 1.60 1.36
N GLU A 189 30.10 1.12 0.15
CA GLU A 189 31.48 1.06 -0.36
C GLU A 189 31.75 2.10 -1.44
N GLY A 190 30.71 2.79 -1.91
CA GLY A 190 30.77 3.72 -3.05
C GLY A 190 31.06 3.07 -4.40
N ARG A 191 31.20 1.73 -4.46
CA ARG A 191 31.45 0.90 -5.65
C ARG A 191 30.92 -0.53 -5.45
N ILE A 192 30.48 -1.20 -6.53
CA ILE A 192 30.14 -2.63 -6.52
C ILE A 192 31.43 -3.45 -6.40
N ARG A 193 31.56 -4.35 -5.41
CA ARG A 193 32.62 -5.38 -5.44
C ARG A 193 32.44 -6.25 -6.67
N ALA A 194 33.43 -6.27 -7.56
CA ALA A 194 33.51 -7.28 -8.61
C ALA A 194 33.53 -8.66 -7.95
N ARG A 195 32.57 -9.54 -8.29
CA ARG A 195 32.67 -10.96 -7.92
C ARG A 195 33.84 -11.55 -8.71
N ALA A 196 34.85 -12.03 -7.99
CA ALA A 196 35.89 -12.89 -8.52
C ALA A 196 35.35 -14.30 -8.79
#